data_AF-A0A943KD58-F1
#
_entry.id   AF-A0A943KD58-F1
#
_cell.length_a   1.000
_cell.length_b   1.000
_cell.length_c   1.000
_cell.angle_alpha   90.00
_cell.angle_beta   90.00
_cell.angle_gamma   90.00
#
_symmetry.space_group_name_H-M   'P 1'
#
loop_
_entity.id
_entity.type
_entity.pdbx_description
1 polymer ?
#
loop_
_entity_poly.entity_id
_entity_poly.type
_entity_poly.pdbx_seq_one_letter_code
_entity_poly.pdbx_strand_id
1 'polypeptide(L)'
;MNRKFIKLFLLSCISLSLASCDLDFKGTSKSDRTTEDRTSSAIVTPSFNITEDNIKLTIGEKMRLSYTLIGGDQDKVLEITWESYSPDIVSVDQSGEVQGLMIGEATIFASVPSLNLADYINIEVVEKKDDIPDEKPEDGSIVISVENTTLDIGDSVNLMCNYSNVEYYISSGEDYGKVDNDVVLGLNPGTFGVKAVIGDKSSKELLFTVTDNDPYENISSNVFYSNYKEAISYSDAKYRSQHYFMSGSLAEQSPAPTVDSNRPTYDGKFIRNSNSYYSENNNAYTIVDSLGNEVDKIFKGGAYVTLEQVAAYVFAFGSTPSNQVANTKTKPSSNGWGKYLRVNDNYFSNDVKKYPNEPELPQSIQYNGKIVNIDYHEMDIGTTGTDTGGGYPVRVYNNGKTIVRGAARICYSYFENSQYENDVNTHFVFYTYNHYSDFQEYLNYFNGWGEKFGLETAGGSTPSPYVESVKRPL
;
A
#
# COMPACT_ATOMS: atom_id res chain seq x y z
N MET A 1 23.43 -17.22 13.43
CA MET A 1 23.84 -17.90 14.68
C MET A 1 23.36 -17.04 15.85
N ASN A 2 22.32 -17.51 16.54
CA ASN A 2 21.48 -16.76 17.47
C ASN A 2 22.25 -16.13 18.65
N ARG A 3 22.00 -14.84 18.89
CA ARG A 3 22.02 -14.22 20.22
C ARG A 3 20.80 -13.30 20.35
N LYS A 4 19.66 -13.87 20.76
CA LYS A 4 18.52 -13.09 21.26
C LYS A 4 18.75 -12.82 22.75
N PHE A 5 18.84 -11.53 23.08
CA PHE A 5 18.80 -11.02 24.44
C PHE A 5 17.41 -11.28 25.04
N ILE A 6 17.41 -11.88 26.22
CA ILE A 6 16.25 -12.06 27.09
C ILE A 6 15.94 -10.71 27.74
N LYS A 7 14.72 -10.19 27.55
CA LYS A 7 14.10 -9.24 28.50
C LYS A 7 13.04 -10.00 29.29
N LEU A 8 13.35 -10.11 30.57
CA LEU A 8 12.62 -10.76 31.65
C LEU A 8 11.43 -9.87 32.07
N PHE A 9 10.22 -10.42 32.17
CA PHE A 9 9.17 -9.87 33.04
C PHE A 9 8.47 -11.01 33.78
N LEU A 10 8.38 -10.86 35.10
CA LEU A 10 7.91 -11.84 36.07
C LEU A 10 6.40 -12.07 35.95
N LEU A 11 5.97 -13.35 35.95
CA LEU A 11 4.66 -13.75 36.45
C LEU A 11 4.85 -14.42 37.83
N SER A 12 4.29 -13.80 38.88
CA SER A 12 4.22 -14.41 40.21
C SER A 12 3.00 -15.33 40.29
N CYS A 13 3.22 -16.65 40.26
CA CYS A 13 2.22 -17.62 40.69
C CYS A 13 2.37 -17.83 42.21
N ILE A 14 1.45 -17.28 43.00
CA ILE A 14 1.31 -17.65 44.41
C ILE A 14 0.58 -18.99 44.45
N SER A 15 1.33 -20.03 44.80
CA SER A 15 0.79 -21.30 45.29
C SER A 15 0.44 -21.13 46.77
N LEU A 16 -0.82 -21.35 47.15
CA LEU A 16 -1.19 -21.50 48.56
C LEU A 16 -1.25 -22.99 48.90
N SER A 17 -0.37 -23.39 49.81
CA SER A 17 -0.18 -24.74 50.32
C SER A 17 -1.30 -25.17 51.27
N LEU A 18 -1.68 -26.44 51.18
CA LEU A 18 -2.42 -27.19 52.20
C LEU A 18 -1.70 -27.16 53.56
N ALA A 19 -2.47 -26.97 54.63
CA ALA A 19 -2.08 -27.35 55.98
C ALA A 19 -3.24 -28.12 56.65
N SER A 20 -2.89 -29.29 57.17
CA SER A 20 -3.76 -30.28 57.80
C SER A 20 -4.30 -29.82 59.16
N CYS A 21 -5.48 -30.30 59.54
CA CYS A 21 -5.86 -30.47 60.94
C CYS A 21 -6.79 -31.69 61.06
N ASP A 22 -6.30 -32.75 61.69
CA ASP A 22 -7.05 -33.91 62.12
C ASP A 22 -8.03 -33.53 63.24
N LEU A 23 -9.24 -34.09 63.21
CA LEU A 23 -10.05 -34.29 64.41
C LEU A 23 -10.99 -35.51 64.21
N ASP A 24 -10.63 -36.57 64.93
CA ASP A 24 -11.37 -37.81 65.13
C ASP A 24 -12.71 -37.57 65.87
N PHE A 25 -13.78 -38.28 65.45
CA PHE A 25 -14.83 -38.69 66.39
C PHE A 25 -15.46 -40.04 65.99
N LYS A 26 -15.34 -41.03 66.89
CA LYS A 26 -16.04 -42.32 66.85
C LYS A 26 -17.52 -42.15 67.21
N GLY A 27 -18.40 -42.81 66.47
CA GLY A 27 -19.81 -42.99 66.85
C GLY A 27 -20.50 -44.11 66.06
N THR A 28 -20.79 -45.22 66.74
CA THR A 28 -21.52 -46.41 66.25
C THR A 28 -23.04 -46.21 66.17
N SER A 29 -23.72 -46.75 65.14
CA SER A 29 -24.87 -47.70 65.25
C SER A 29 -25.66 -47.82 63.92
N LYS A 30 -26.57 -48.79 63.88
CA LYS A 30 -27.12 -49.54 62.74
C LYS A 30 -28.22 -48.85 61.90
N SER A 31 -28.35 -49.43 60.70
CA SER A 31 -29.54 -49.83 59.94
C SER A 31 -30.28 -48.85 59.02
N ASP A 32 -30.52 -49.45 57.85
CA ASP A 32 -31.60 -49.31 56.90
C ASP A 32 -31.38 -48.54 55.59
N ARG A 33 -31.32 -49.36 54.55
CA ARG A 33 -31.50 -49.16 53.12
C ARG A 33 -32.53 -48.07 52.79
N THR A 34 -32.09 -47.09 52.02
CA THR A 34 -32.78 -46.68 50.79
C THR A 34 -31.73 -46.42 49.72
N THR A 35 -31.78 -47.20 48.65
CA THR A 35 -30.96 -47.05 47.44
C THR A 35 -31.46 -45.83 46.67
N GLU A 36 -30.73 -44.72 46.76
CA GLU A 36 -30.75 -43.69 45.70
C GLU A 36 -29.57 -43.96 44.77
N ASP A 37 -29.92 -44.22 43.52
CA ASP A 37 -29.04 -44.30 42.37
C ASP A 37 -28.34 -42.94 42.19
N ARG A 38 -27.18 -42.78 42.81
CA ARG A 38 -26.26 -41.68 42.49
C ARG A 38 -25.65 -42.01 41.14
N THR A 39 -26.27 -41.51 40.08
CA THR A 39 -25.59 -41.27 38.81
C THR A 39 -24.33 -40.48 39.11
N SER A 40 -23.18 -41.14 38.94
CA SER A 40 -21.87 -40.51 38.95
C SER A 40 -21.81 -39.56 37.77
N SER A 41 -22.30 -38.33 37.96
CA SER A 41 -22.12 -37.23 37.03
C SER A 41 -20.61 -37.02 36.91
N ALA A 42 -20.03 -37.44 35.79
CA ALA A 42 -18.66 -37.10 35.45
C ALA A 42 -18.52 -35.58 35.57
N ILE A 43 -17.57 -35.12 36.38
CA ILE A 43 -17.24 -33.71 36.48
C ILE A 43 -16.66 -33.33 35.12
N VAL A 44 -17.45 -32.67 34.28
CA VAL A 44 -16.97 -32.11 33.01
C VAL A 44 -16.17 -30.87 33.37
N THR A 45 -14.86 -30.90 33.13
CA THR A 45 -14.01 -29.73 33.29
C THR A 45 -14.41 -28.69 32.24
N PRO A 46 -14.70 -27.43 32.64
CA PRO A 46 -15.01 -26.39 31.68
C PRO A 46 -13.82 -26.12 30.73
N SER A 47 -14.10 -25.98 29.43
CA SER A 47 -13.10 -25.64 28.41
C SER A 47 -13.68 -24.71 27.34
N PHE A 48 -12.88 -23.76 26.89
CA PHE A 48 -13.14 -22.90 25.73
C PHE A 48 -12.16 -23.31 24.64
N ASN A 49 -12.65 -23.63 23.44
CA ASN A 49 -11.80 -24.01 22.31
C ASN A 49 -12.23 -23.27 21.05
N ILE A 50 -11.30 -22.65 20.34
CA ILE A 50 -11.49 -22.19 18.97
C ILE A 50 -11.68 -23.45 18.11
N THR A 51 -12.66 -23.42 17.21
CA THR A 51 -13.08 -24.64 16.48
C THR A 51 -12.29 -24.87 15.21
N GLU A 52 -11.69 -23.83 14.65
CA GLU A 52 -10.84 -23.91 13.48
C GLU A 52 -9.45 -24.46 13.83
N ASP A 53 -8.84 -25.15 12.89
CA ASP A 53 -7.46 -25.60 12.95
C ASP A 53 -6.72 -25.10 11.70
N ASN A 54 -5.57 -24.44 11.86
CA ASN A 54 -4.68 -24.02 10.76
C ASN A 54 -5.38 -23.20 9.66
N ILE A 55 -5.62 -21.92 9.93
CA ILE A 55 -6.26 -21.01 8.98
C ILE A 55 -5.21 -20.46 8.01
N LYS A 56 -5.54 -20.45 6.72
CA LYS A 56 -4.87 -19.64 5.71
C LYS A 56 -5.82 -18.57 5.20
N LEU A 57 -5.38 -17.31 5.22
CA LEU A 57 -6.09 -16.17 4.64
C LEU A 57 -5.29 -15.63 3.47
N THR A 58 -5.97 -15.08 2.48
CA THR A 58 -5.34 -14.16 1.52
C THR A 58 -5.33 -12.73 2.08
N ILE A 59 -4.43 -11.86 1.60
CA ILE A 59 -4.44 -10.43 2.01
C ILE A 59 -5.82 -9.83 1.73
N GLY A 60 -6.39 -9.17 2.75
CA GLY A 60 -7.71 -8.55 2.71
C GLY A 60 -8.87 -9.49 3.06
N GLU A 61 -8.67 -10.81 3.03
CA GLU A 61 -9.69 -11.81 3.35
C GLU A 61 -10.09 -11.75 4.82
N LYS A 62 -11.39 -11.91 5.07
CA LYS A 62 -11.99 -11.84 6.39
C LYS A 62 -12.70 -13.13 6.72
N MET A 63 -12.60 -13.55 7.97
CA MET A 63 -13.40 -14.66 8.49
C MET A 63 -13.69 -14.47 9.96
N ARG A 64 -14.83 -14.98 10.43
CA ARG A 64 -15.14 -14.97 11.86
C ARG A 64 -14.75 -16.29 12.48
N LEU A 65 -13.91 -16.25 13.52
CA LEU A 65 -13.53 -17.42 14.29
C LEU A 65 -14.75 -17.96 15.06
N SER A 66 -14.89 -19.28 15.07
CA SER A 66 -15.92 -19.97 15.83
C SER A 66 -15.30 -20.63 17.06
N TYR A 67 -16.11 -20.89 18.08
CA TYR A 67 -15.64 -21.47 19.34
C TYR A 67 -16.68 -22.40 19.95
N THR A 68 -16.23 -23.29 20.82
CA THR A 68 -17.05 -24.16 21.66
C THR A 68 -16.74 -23.94 23.13
N LEU A 69 -17.79 -23.95 23.96
CA LEU A 69 -17.68 -23.95 25.41
C LEU A 69 -18.31 -25.24 25.97
N ILE A 70 -17.49 -26.10 26.55
CA ILE A 70 -17.90 -27.38 27.13
C ILE A 70 -17.83 -27.25 28.66
N GLY A 71 -18.83 -27.71 29.41
CA GLY A 71 -18.72 -27.87 30.87
C GLY A 71 -18.75 -26.60 31.73
N GLY A 72 -19.20 -25.45 31.22
CA GLY A 72 -19.34 -24.19 31.96
C GLY A 72 -20.79 -23.70 32.06
N ASP A 73 -21.06 -22.81 33.01
CA ASP A 73 -22.34 -22.12 33.15
C ASP A 73 -22.46 -21.05 32.04
N GLN A 74 -23.18 -21.39 30.96
CA GLN A 74 -23.34 -20.52 29.79
C GLN A 74 -23.91 -19.14 30.16
N ASP A 75 -24.71 -19.06 31.23
CA ASP A 75 -25.29 -17.80 31.72
C ASP A 75 -24.23 -16.86 32.36
N LYS A 76 -22.98 -17.33 32.55
CA LYS A 76 -21.85 -16.56 33.07
C LYS A 76 -20.86 -16.08 32.00
N VAL A 77 -21.11 -16.38 30.73
CA VAL A 77 -20.32 -15.79 29.63
C VAL A 77 -20.79 -14.36 29.43
N LEU A 78 -20.10 -13.42 30.08
CA LEU A 78 -20.42 -12.00 29.98
C LEU A 78 -19.81 -11.38 28.72
N GLU A 79 -18.59 -11.81 28.36
CA GLU A 79 -17.81 -11.27 27.24
C GLU A 79 -16.70 -12.24 26.84
N ILE A 80 -16.36 -12.25 25.54
CA ILE A 80 -15.17 -12.91 25.00
C ILE A 80 -14.25 -11.82 24.49
N THR A 81 -12.97 -11.91 24.84
CA THR A 81 -11.94 -10.98 24.41
C THR A 81 -11.07 -11.63 23.35
N TRP A 82 -10.73 -10.88 22.31
CA TRP A 82 -9.89 -11.30 21.21
C TRP A 82 -8.71 -10.36 21.08
N GLU A 83 -7.53 -10.90 20.83
CA GLU A 83 -6.29 -10.15 20.65
C GLU A 83 -5.43 -10.81 19.58
N SER A 84 -4.84 -10.00 18.69
CA SER A 84 -3.79 -10.47 17.80
C SER A 84 -2.43 -10.12 18.39
N TYR A 85 -1.53 -11.10 18.44
CA TYR A 85 -0.14 -10.85 18.84
C TYR A 85 0.74 -10.29 17.71
N SER A 86 0.22 -10.32 16.48
CA SER A 86 0.83 -9.70 15.30
C SER A 86 -0.26 -8.92 14.54
N PRO A 87 -0.77 -7.80 15.10
CA PRO A 87 -1.91 -7.08 14.54
C PRO A 87 -1.62 -6.46 13.16
N ASP A 88 -0.35 -6.33 12.77
CA ASP A 88 0.05 -5.90 11.43
C ASP A 88 -0.04 -7.02 10.38
N ILE A 89 -0.08 -8.29 10.80
CA ILE A 89 -0.19 -9.49 9.93
C ILE A 89 -1.63 -9.97 9.85
N VAL A 90 -2.29 -10.15 11.00
CA VAL A 90 -3.72 -10.46 11.08
C VAL A 90 -4.35 -9.59 12.15
N SER A 91 -5.37 -8.80 11.81
CA SER A 91 -6.17 -8.10 12.82
C SER A 91 -7.31 -8.99 13.32
N VAL A 92 -7.82 -8.72 14.52
CA VAL A 92 -9.04 -9.35 15.05
C VAL A 92 -9.88 -8.28 15.73
N ASP A 93 -11.19 -8.27 15.48
CA ASP A 93 -12.12 -7.35 16.11
C ASP A 93 -12.79 -7.92 17.37
N GLN A 94 -13.62 -7.10 18.04
CA GLN A 94 -14.32 -7.50 19.27
C GLN A 94 -15.32 -8.66 19.06
N SER A 95 -15.73 -8.92 17.83
CA SER A 95 -16.64 -10.02 17.48
C SER A 95 -15.92 -11.32 17.14
N GLY A 96 -14.58 -11.29 17.07
CA GLY A 96 -13.75 -12.41 16.61
C GLY A 96 -13.63 -12.51 15.09
N GLU A 97 -13.95 -11.44 14.35
CA GLU A 97 -13.65 -11.35 12.91
C GLU A 97 -12.16 -11.04 12.73
N VAL A 98 -11.45 -11.97 12.08
CA VAL A 98 -10.05 -11.82 11.71
C VAL A 98 -9.92 -11.35 10.27
N GLN A 99 -8.90 -10.55 9.97
CA GLN A 99 -8.56 -10.12 8.60
C GLN A 99 -7.06 -10.29 8.34
N GLY A 100 -6.71 -10.91 7.21
CA GLY A 100 -5.32 -10.96 6.74
C GLY A 100 -4.86 -9.59 6.24
N LEU A 101 -3.78 -9.04 6.79
CA LEU A 101 -3.27 -7.70 6.47
C LEU A 101 -1.91 -7.73 5.77
N MET A 102 -1.05 -8.69 6.14
CA MET A 102 0.30 -8.82 5.58
C MET A 102 0.68 -10.29 5.51
N ILE A 103 1.43 -10.69 4.48
CA ILE A 103 1.97 -12.06 4.37
C ILE A 103 2.80 -12.41 5.59
N GLY A 104 2.57 -13.60 6.15
CA GLY A 104 3.27 -14.08 7.34
C GLY A 104 2.35 -14.88 8.26
N GLU A 105 2.84 -15.18 9.46
CA GLU A 105 2.09 -15.93 10.47
C GLU A 105 1.74 -15.02 11.66
N ALA A 106 0.50 -15.13 12.15
CA ALA A 106 0.01 -14.43 13.33
C ALA A 106 -0.68 -15.40 14.29
N THR A 107 -0.52 -15.18 15.59
CA THR A 107 -1.28 -15.90 16.62
C THR A 107 -2.40 -15.00 17.13
N ILE A 108 -3.63 -15.52 17.07
CA ILE A 108 -4.81 -14.91 17.68
C ILE A 108 -5.07 -15.58 19.02
N PHE A 109 -5.23 -14.78 20.07
CA PHE A 109 -5.56 -15.19 21.42
C PHE A 109 -7.00 -14.83 21.74
N ALA A 110 -7.73 -15.76 22.36
CA ALA A 110 -9.12 -15.57 22.75
C ALA A 110 -9.31 -15.99 24.21
N SER A 111 -10.03 -15.20 25.00
CA SER A 111 -10.29 -15.53 26.41
C SER A 111 -11.70 -15.19 26.88
N VAL A 112 -12.17 -15.97 27.86
CA VAL A 112 -13.42 -15.77 28.60
C VAL A 112 -13.07 -15.43 30.05
N PRO A 113 -12.86 -14.15 30.39
CA PRO A 113 -12.33 -13.75 31.70
C PRO A 113 -13.20 -14.20 32.87
N SER A 114 -14.53 -14.21 32.70
CA SER A 114 -15.48 -14.61 33.76
C SER A 114 -15.36 -16.08 34.17
N LEU A 115 -14.79 -16.92 33.30
CA LEU A 115 -14.58 -18.35 33.54
C LEU A 115 -13.09 -18.71 33.66
N ASN A 116 -12.19 -17.74 33.46
CA ASN A 116 -10.74 -17.94 33.41
C ASN A 116 -10.33 -19.05 32.42
N LEU A 117 -10.94 -19.03 31.23
CA LEU A 117 -10.65 -19.94 30.11
C LEU A 117 -10.05 -19.14 28.95
N ALA A 118 -9.17 -19.76 28.17
CA ALA A 118 -8.56 -19.15 27.00
C ALA A 118 -8.09 -20.21 26.00
N ASP A 119 -7.92 -19.78 24.76
CA ASP A 119 -7.35 -20.59 23.67
C ASP A 119 -6.62 -19.69 22.65
N TYR A 120 -5.86 -20.29 21.75
CA TYR A 120 -5.13 -19.57 20.69
C TYR A 120 -5.14 -20.33 19.36
N ILE A 121 -5.05 -19.58 18.25
CA ILE A 121 -4.95 -20.13 16.90
C ILE A 121 -3.87 -19.42 16.09
N ASN A 122 -3.14 -20.17 15.26
CA ASN A 122 -2.21 -19.61 14.29
C ASN A 122 -2.91 -19.44 12.94
N ILE A 123 -2.67 -18.29 12.32
CA ILE A 123 -3.21 -17.90 11.02
C ILE A 123 -2.04 -17.52 10.11
N GLU A 124 -1.99 -18.13 8.94
CA GLU A 124 -1.01 -17.80 7.88
C GLU A 124 -1.70 -16.94 6.82
N VAL A 125 -1.06 -15.84 6.42
CA VAL A 125 -1.53 -14.98 5.34
C VAL A 125 -0.66 -15.19 4.12
N VAL A 126 -1.29 -15.44 2.98
CA VAL A 126 -0.64 -15.72 1.69
C VAL A 126 -1.11 -14.75 0.60
N GLU A 127 -0.42 -14.71 -0.54
CA GLU A 127 -0.85 -13.90 -1.69
C GLU A 127 -2.16 -14.41 -2.29
N LYS A 128 -3.00 -13.47 -2.72
CA LYS A 128 -4.20 -13.76 -3.50
C LYS A 128 -3.77 -14.18 -4.91
N LYS A 129 -3.94 -15.44 -5.26
CA LYS A 129 -3.90 -15.86 -6.67
C LYS A 129 -5.25 -15.56 -7.29
N ASP A 130 -5.29 -14.79 -8.36
CA ASP A 130 -6.51 -14.62 -9.16
C ASP A 130 -7.04 -15.98 -9.59
N ASP A 131 -8.37 -16.14 -9.62
CA ASP A 131 -9.09 -17.38 -9.89
C ASP A 131 -8.68 -17.99 -11.25
N ILE A 132 -7.66 -18.85 -11.23
CA ILE A 132 -7.38 -19.77 -12.32
C ILE A 132 -8.45 -20.86 -12.24
N PRO A 133 -9.09 -21.26 -13.36
CA PRO A 133 -9.99 -22.41 -13.34
C PRO A 133 -9.25 -23.63 -12.74
N ASP A 134 -9.69 -24.05 -11.56
CA ASP A 134 -9.04 -25.08 -10.73
C ASP A 134 -9.15 -26.49 -11.36
N GLU A 135 -9.89 -26.62 -12.46
CA GLU A 135 -9.87 -27.82 -13.29
C GLU A 135 -8.62 -27.87 -14.16
N LYS A 136 -7.56 -28.45 -13.60
CA LYS A 136 -6.46 -28.98 -14.41
C LYS A 136 -7.06 -29.89 -15.49
N PRO A 137 -6.71 -29.71 -16.77
CA PRO A 137 -7.13 -30.61 -17.83
C PRO A 137 -6.85 -32.06 -17.42
N GLU A 138 -7.79 -32.97 -17.64
CA GLU A 138 -7.65 -34.39 -17.24
C GLU A 138 -6.40 -35.06 -17.82
N ASP A 139 -5.90 -34.57 -18.98
CA ASP A 139 -4.68 -35.04 -19.62
C ASP A 139 -3.38 -34.48 -19.01
N GLY A 140 -3.50 -33.60 -18.00
CA GLY A 140 -2.39 -32.97 -17.31
C GLY A 140 -1.61 -31.95 -18.15
N SER A 141 -2.25 -31.35 -19.16
CA SER A 141 -1.69 -30.28 -20.00
C SER A 141 -1.43 -28.99 -19.22
N ILE A 142 -0.31 -28.34 -19.51
CA ILE A 142 -0.03 -26.97 -19.06
C ILE A 142 -0.83 -26.00 -19.94
N VAL A 143 -1.60 -25.14 -19.30
CA VAL A 143 -2.41 -24.10 -19.93
C VAL A 143 -1.95 -22.76 -19.40
N ILE A 144 -1.58 -21.87 -20.31
CA ILE A 144 -1.32 -20.46 -20.03
C ILE A 144 -2.43 -19.63 -20.67
N SER A 145 -2.88 -18.60 -19.96
CA SER A 145 -3.92 -17.69 -20.42
C SER A 145 -3.67 -16.28 -19.93
N VAL A 146 -4.30 -15.32 -20.60
CA VAL A 146 -4.27 -13.89 -20.27
C VAL A 146 -5.57 -13.28 -20.78
N GLU A 147 -5.98 -12.14 -20.22
CA GLU A 147 -7.20 -11.47 -20.67
C GLU A 147 -7.12 -10.97 -22.12
N ASN A 148 -5.94 -10.49 -22.54
CA ASN A 148 -5.70 -9.97 -23.88
C ASN A 148 -4.29 -10.33 -24.38
N THR A 149 -4.21 -10.76 -25.63
CA THR A 149 -2.95 -11.09 -26.32
C THR A 149 -2.47 -9.98 -27.25
N THR A 150 -3.20 -8.86 -27.35
CA THR A 150 -2.75 -7.66 -28.07
C THR A 150 -2.19 -6.66 -27.07
N LEU A 151 -0.95 -6.23 -27.27
CA LEU A 151 -0.25 -5.26 -26.45
C LEU A 151 0.16 -4.07 -27.31
N ASP A 152 0.22 -2.88 -26.73
CA ASP A 152 0.96 -1.78 -27.35
C ASP A 152 2.41 -1.75 -26.87
N ILE A 153 3.29 -1.08 -27.61
CA ILE A 153 4.71 -0.97 -27.23
C ILE A 153 4.86 -0.43 -25.80
N GLY A 154 5.58 -1.18 -24.96
CA GLY A 154 5.87 -0.81 -23.58
C GLY A 154 4.77 -1.18 -22.59
N ASP A 155 3.68 -1.81 -23.02
CA ASP A 155 2.69 -2.38 -22.11
C ASP A 155 3.09 -3.80 -21.67
N SER A 156 2.60 -4.19 -20.49
CA SER A 156 2.84 -5.52 -19.92
C SER A 156 1.55 -6.14 -19.39
N VAL A 157 1.51 -7.48 -19.37
CA VAL A 157 0.40 -8.27 -18.82
C VAL A 157 0.92 -9.46 -18.05
N ASN A 158 0.17 -9.89 -17.02
CA ASN A 158 0.49 -11.07 -16.24
C ASN A 158 -0.20 -12.30 -16.83
N LEU A 159 0.56 -13.39 -16.97
CA LEU A 159 0.06 -14.69 -17.39
C LEU A 159 -0.56 -15.42 -16.21
N MET A 160 -1.68 -16.07 -16.46
CA MET A 160 -2.25 -17.07 -15.58
C MET A 160 -1.82 -18.46 -16.05
N CYS A 161 -1.46 -19.34 -15.11
CA CYS A 161 -1.14 -20.73 -15.41
C CYS A 161 -1.78 -21.71 -14.42
N ASN A 162 -2.41 -22.76 -14.94
CA ASN A 162 -3.00 -23.85 -14.14
C ASN A 162 -2.00 -24.69 -13.33
N TYR A 163 -0.70 -24.40 -13.44
CA TYR A 163 0.35 -24.95 -12.61
C TYR A 163 1.17 -23.82 -11.97
N SER A 164 1.68 -24.07 -10.77
CA SER A 164 2.66 -23.20 -10.11
C SER A 164 4.08 -23.67 -10.44
N ASN A 165 5.07 -22.78 -10.27
CA ASN A 165 6.49 -23.05 -10.51
C ASN A 165 6.79 -23.47 -11.96
N VAL A 166 6.14 -22.83 -12.92
CA VAL A 166 6.45 -23.00 -14.34
C VAL A 166 7.54 -22.02 -14.76
N GLU A 167 8.37 -22.41 -15.70
CA GLU A 167 9.30 -21.49 -16.36
C GLU A 167 8.67 -21.02 -17.67
N TYR A 168 8.65 -19.70 -17.90
CA TYR A 168 8.16 -19.11 -19.13
C TYR A 168 9.32 -18.70 -20.03
N TYR A 169 9.13 -18.80 -21.34
CA TYR A 169 10.11 -18.35 -22.33
C TYR A 169 9.45 -17.91 -23.63
N ILE A 170 10.15 -17.07 -24.38
CA ILE A 170 9.75 -16.68 -25.73
C ILE A 170 10.04 -17.85 -26.68
N SER A 171 9.00 -18.44 -27.25
CA SER A 171 9.14 -19.57 -28.18
C SER A 171 9.31 -19.14 -29.63
N SER A 172 8.96 -17.90 -29.97
CA SER A 172 9.15 -17.30 -31.28
C SER A 172 9.10 -15.78 -31.20
N GLY A 173 9.82 -15.06 -32.06
CA GLY A 173 9.71 -13.60 -32.18
C GLY A 173 10.33 -12.79 -31.04
N GLU A 174 11.52 -13.17 -30.55
CA GLU A 174 12.25 -12.52 -29.44
C GLU A 174 12.46 -11.00 -29.61
N ASP A 175 12.47 -10.50 -30.84
CA ASP A 175 12.58 -9.06 -31.13
C ASP A 175 11.30 -8.28 -30.73
N TYR A 176 10.14 -8.94 -30.62
CA TYR A 176 8.84 -8.28 -30.45
C TYR A 176 8.37 -8.29 -28.99
N GLY A 177 8.86 -9.19 -28.14
CA GLY A 177 8.42 -9.30 -26.76
C GLY A 177 9.44 -9.95 -25.83
N LYS A 178 9.25 -9.72 -24.53
CA LYS A 178 10.00 -10.36 -23.43
C LYS A 178 9.01 -11.03 -22.49
N VAL A 179 9.42 -12.12 -21.87
CA VAL A 179 8.73 -12.70 -20.70
C VAL A 179 9.72 -12.81 -19.55
N ASP A 180 9.31 -12.38 -18.37
CA ASP A 180 10.07 -12.48 -17.12
C ASP A 180 9.12 -12.94 -16.02
N ASN A 181 9.40 -14.10 -15.41
CA ASN A 181 8.41 -14.84 -14.64
C ASN A 181 7.08 -14.95 -15.42
N ASP A 182 5.96 -14.57 -14.82
CA ASP A 182 4.64 -14.53 -15.43
C ASP A 182 4.34 -13.22 -16.18
N VAL A 183 5.25 -12.25 -16.23
CA VAL A 183 5.01 -10.95 -16.87
C VAL A 183 5.48 -10.96 -18.32
N VAL A 184 4.58 -10.64 -19.24
CA VAL A 184 4.85 -10.50 -20.68
C VAL A 184 4.88 -9.01 -21.05
N LEU A 185 5.94 -8.58 -21.74
CA LEU A 185 6.19 -7.20 -22.16
C LEU A 185 6.26 -7.09 -23.69
N GLY A 186 5.50 -6.14 -24.27
CA GLY A 186 5.60 -5.79 -25.69
C GLY A 186 6.76 -4.83 -25.97
N LEU A 187 7.66 -5.21 -26.89
CA LEU A 187 8.88 -4.43 -27.20
C LEU A 187 8.77 -3.69 -28.54
N ASN A 188 8.45 -4.40 -29.61
CA ASN A 188 8.40 -3.87 -30.98
C ASN A 188 7.18 -4.41 -31.72
N PRO A 189 6.63 -3.67 -32.70
CA PRO A 189 5.46 -4.14 -33.44
C PRO A 189 5.75 -5.45 -34.16
N GLY A 190 4.86 -6.43 -33.99
CA GLY A 190 5.03 -7.77 -34.53
C GLY A 190 4.31 -8.82 -33.70
N THR A 191 4.59 -10.10 -33.96
CA THR A 191 3.96 -11.22 -33.26
C THR A 191 5.04 -12.10 -32.64
N PHE A 192 4.85 -12.49 -31.38
CA PHE A 192 5.74 -13.39 -30.66
C PHE A 192 4.94 -14.46 -29.92
N GLY A 193 5.59 -15.59 -29.64
CA GLY A 193 4.99 -16.71 -28.93
C GLY A 193 5.59 -16.87 -27.54
N VAL A 194 4.74 -17.21 -26.56
CA VAL A 194 5.14 -17.56 -25.21
C VAL A 194 4.72 -18.99 -24.91
N LYS A 195 5.58 -19.73 -24.20
CA LYS A 195 5.28 -21.06 -23.65
C LYS A 195 5.69 -21.13 -22.19
N ALA A 196 5.04 -22.03 -21.46
CA ALA A 196 5.42 -22.45 -20.11
C ALA A 196 5.89 -23.90 -20.12
N VAL A 197 6.90 -24.21 -19.32
CA VAL A 197 7.45 -25.56 -19.15
C VAL A 197 7.56 -25.96 -17.68
N ILE A 198 7.36 -27.25 -17.43
CA ILE A 198 7.62 -27.91 -16.14
C ILE A 198 8.21 -29.30 -16.42
N GLY A 199 9.50 -29.49 -16.12
CA GLY A 199 10.21 -30.71 -16.51
C GLY A 199 10.10 -30.95 -18.01
N ASP A 200 9.62 -32.14 -18.41
CA ASP A 200 9.49 -32.51 -19.82
C ASP A 200 8.16 -32.04 -20.48
N LYS A 201 7.26 -31.41 -19.71
CA LYS A 201 5.98 -30.92 -20.23
C LYS A 201 6.09 -29.47 -20.70
N SER A 202 5.44 -29.16 -21.81
CA SER A 202 5.32 -27.81 -22.37
C SER A 202 3.85 -27.47 -22.62
N SER A 203 3.49 -26.21 -22.42
CA SER A 203 2.20 -25.67 -22.87
C SER A 203 2.12 -25.61 -24.39
N LYS A 204 0.90 -25.37 -24.90
CA LYS A 204 0.72 -24.80 -26.24
C LYS A 204 1.31 -23.39 -26.29
N GLU A 205 1.74 -22.97 -27.47
CA GLU A 205 2.18 -21.60 -27.70
C GLU A 205 1.00 -20.64 -27.61
N LEU A 206 1.15 -19.59 -26.80
CA LEU A 206 0.25 -18.46 -26.75
C LEU A 206 0.88 -17.32 -27.56
N LEU A 207 0.19 -16.87 -28.62
CA LEU A 207 0.69 -15.83 -29.50
C LEU A 207 0.23 -14.45 -29.03
N PHE A 208 1.16 -13.53 -28.95
CA PHE A 208 0.95 -12.11 -28.68
C PHE A 208 1.18 -11.27 -29.92
N THR A 209 0.42 -10.19 -30.09
CA THR A 209 0.66 -9.17 -31.12
C THR A 209 0.96 -7.84 -30.46
N VAL A 210 2.06 -7.21 -30.84
CA VAL A 210 2.43 -5.86 -30.39
C VAL A 210 2.09 -4.85 -31.48
N THR A 211 1.43 -3.76 -31.09
CA THR A 211 1.06 -2.63 -31.97
C THR A 211 1.68 -1.31 -31.52
N ASP A 212 1.74 -0.36 -32.44
CA ASP A 212 2.14 1.04 -32.19
C ASP A 212 1.14 1.92 -32.92
N ASN A 213 -0.11 1.89 -32.44
CA ASN A 213 -1.21 2.62 -33.04
C ASN A 213 -1.66 3.71 -32.09
N ASP A 214 -1.44 4.96 -32.46
CA ASP A 214 -1.92 6.11 -31.69
C ASP A 214 -3.45 6.24 -31.82
N PRO A 215 -4.24 5.94 -30.76
CA PRO A 215 -5.69 5.99 -30.83
C PRO A 215 -6.24 7.43 -30.78
N TYR A 216 -5.37 8.41 -30.55
CA TYR A 216 -5.73 9.82 -30.39
C TYR A 216 -5.38 10.66 -31.62
N GLU A 217 -4.86 10.04 -32.68
CA GLU A 217 -4.63 10.71 -33.95
C GLU A 217 -5.93 11.35 -34.46
N ASN A 218 -5.89 12.66 -34.76
CA ASN A 218 -7.04 13.45 -35.21
C ASN A 218 -8.23 13.52 -34.22
N ILE A 219 -8.05 13.12 -32.97
CA ILE A 219 -9.05 13.30 -31.92
C ILE A 219 -8.95 14.72 -31.35
N SER A 220 -10.06 15.46 -31.35
CA SER A 220 -10.10 16.79 -30.74
C SER A 220 -10.24 16.70 -29.21
N SER A 221 -9.72 17.71 -28.49
CA SER A 221 -9.85 17.82 -27.04
C SER A 221 -11.31 17.69 -26.55
N ASN A 222 -12.27 18.30 -27.24
CA ASN A 222 -13.68 18.22 -26.87
C ASN A 222 -14.24 16.79 -26.95
N VAL A 223 -13.83 16.02 -27.97
CA VAL A 223 -14.27 14.63 -28.17
C VAL A 223 -13.63 13.71 -27.13
N PHE A 224 -12.35 13.93 -26.82
CA PHE A 224 -11.65 13.16 -25.79
C PHE A 224 -12.31 13.37 -24.41
N TYR A 225 -12.51 14.63 -24.01
CA TYR A 225 -13.05 14.93 -22.68
C TYR A 225 -14.56 14.66 -22.55
N SER A 226 -15.33 14.49 -23.63
CA SER A 226 -16.75 14.15 -23.53
C SER A 226 -17.00 12.72 -23.04
N ASN A 227 -16.02 11.83 -23.19
CA ASN A 227 -16.08 10.44 -22.72
C ASN A 227 -14.85 10.08 -21.87
N TYR A 228 -14.36 11.07 -21.11
CA TYR A 228 -13.11 10.94 -20.38
C TYR A 228 -13.12 9.73 -19.43
N LYS A 229 -12.05 8.95 -19.50
CA LYS A 229 -11.66 7.94 -18.52
C LYS A 229 -10.17 8.09 -18.27
N GLU A 230 -9.73 7.75 -17.07
CA GLU A 230 -8.30 7.72 -16.75
C GLU A 230 -7.57 6.72 -17.64
N ALA A 231 -6.27 6.95 -17.80
CA ALA A 231 -5.42 6.06 -18.59
C ALA A 231 -5.37 4.68 -17.95
N ILE A 232 -5.38 3.63 -18.76
CA ILE A 232 -5.38 2.25 -18.28
C ILE A 232 -4.06 1.52 -18.52
N SER A 233 -3.15 2.12 -19.29
CA SER A 233 -1.85 1.56 -19.62
C SER A 233 -0.81 2.66 -19.87
N TYR A 234 0.46 2.25 -19.96
CA TYR A 234 1.55 3.16 -20.27
C TYR A 234 1.41 3.74 -21.68
N SER A 235 1.11 2.88 -22.67
CA SER A 235 0.89 3.31 -24.05
C SER A 235 -0.24 4.35 -24.14
N ASP A 236 -1.36 4.15 -23.44
CA ASP A 236 -2.49 5.07 -23.38
C ASP A 236 -2.04 6.44 -22.83
N ALA A 237 -1.36 6.45 -21.69
CA ALA A 237 -0.83 7.69 -21.09
C ALA A 237 0.20 8.41 -21.97
N LYS A 238 1.07 7.66 -22.65
CA LYS A 238 2.07 8.16 -23.61
C LYS A 238 1.41 8.87 -24.78
N TYR A 239 0.47 8.22 -25.48
CA TYR A 239 -0.19 8.85 -26.64
C TYR A 239 -1.06 10.03 -26.20
N ARG A 240 -1.79 9.93 -25.08
CA ARG A 240 -2.52 11.08 -24.51
C ARG A 240 -1.62 12.30 -24.37
N SER A 241 -0.42 12.12 -23.84
CA SER A 241 0.50 13.22 -23.61
C SER A 241 1.06 13.83 -24.89
N GLN A 242 1.20 13.06 -25.97
CA GLN A 242 1.56 13.59 -27.29
C GLN A 242 0.48 14.54 -27.85
N HIS A 243 -0.77 14.36 -27.42
CA HIS A 243 -1.92 15.21 -27.79
C HIS A 243 -2.36 16.18 -26.69
N TYR A 244 -1.56 16.34 -25.64
CA TYR A 244 -1.87 17.20 -24.49
C TYR A 244 -3.16 16.84 -23.75
N PHE A 245 -3.46 15.53 -23.69
CA PHE A 245 -4.59 14.96 -22.98
C PHE A 245 -4.18 14.41 -21.61
N MET A 246 -5.08 14.54 -20.64
CA MET A 246 -4.84 14.10 -19.27
C MET A 246 -4.87 12.57 -19.14
N SER A 247 -4.02 12.05 -18.26
CA SER A 247 -3.93 10.63 -17.92
C SER A 247 -4.69 10.30 -16.64
N GLY A 248 -4.63 11.17 -15.62
CA GLY A 248 -5.26 10.90 -14.32
C GLY A 248 -6.55 11.67 -14.05
N SER A 249 -7.02 11.59 -12.81
CA SER A 249 -8.27 12.20 -12.37
C SER A 249 -8.30 13.71 -12.64
N LEU A 250 -9.49 14.18 -13.03
CA LEU A 250 -9.78 15.61 -13.25
C LEU A 250 -10.46 16.26 -12.04
N ALA A 251 -10.52 15.56 -10.92
CA ALA A 251 -11.21 16.00 -9.72
C ALA A 251 -10.62 17.32 -9.19
N GLU A 252 -11.51 18.22 -8.77
CA GLU A 252 -11.10 19.46 -8.11
C GLU A 252 -10.32 19.16 -6.83
N GLN A 253 -9.25 19.90 -6.59
CA GLN A 253 -8.35 19.68 -5.46
C GLN A 253 -8.54 20.77 -4.41
N SER A 254 -8.85 20.33 -3.18
CA SER A 254 -8.74 21.16 -1.99
C SER A 254 -7.27 21.49 -1.71
N PRO A 255 -6.94 22.65 -1.12
CA PRO A 255 -5.56 22.94 -0.73
C PRO A 255 -5.03 22.03 0.38
N ALA A 256 -5.87 21.50 1.26
CA ALA A 256 -5.42 20.53 2.26
C ALA A 256 -5.43 19.12 1.66
N PRO A 257 -4.41 18.28 1.92
CA PRO A 257 -4.44 16.90 1.48
C PRO A 257 -5.56 16.14 2.20
N THR A 258 -6.08 15.10 1.55
CA THR A 258 -6.91 14.11 2.25
C THR A 258 -5.97 13.15 2.95
N VAL A 259 -6.25 12.85 4.22
CA VAL A 259 -5.33 12.12 5.08
C VAL A 259 -6.06 10.90 5.66
N ASP A 260 -5.53 9.71 5.40
CA ASP A 260 -6.10 8.45 5.90
C ASP A 260 -5.98 8.39 7.43
N SER A 261 -7.04 8.12 8.19
CA SER A 261 -6.95 8.04 9.66
C SER A 261 -6.16 6.83 10.17
N ASN A 262 -5.94 5.81 9.35
CA ASN A 262 -5.36 4.52 9.75
C ASN A 262 -3.86 4.39 9.36
N ARG A 263 -3.15 5.51 9.19
CA ARG A 263 -1.73 5.50 8.81
C ARG A 263 -0.92 4.66 9.79
N PRO A 264 -0.17 3.64 9.32
CA PRO A 264 0.61 2.78 10.18
C PRO A 264 1.74 3.56 10.87
N THR A 265 2.06 3.17 12.10
CA THR A 265 3.13 3.78 12.90
C THR A 265 4.01 2.72 13.56
N TYR A 266 5.28 3.04 13.76
CA TYR A 266 6.23 2.23 14.51
C TYR A 266 7.11 3.15 15.37
N ASP A 267 7.21 2.85 16.66
CA ASP A 267 7.97 3.65 17.63
C ASP A 267 7.59 5.15 17.60
N GLY A 268 6.29 5.43 17.51
CA GLY A 268 5.75 6.79 17.48
C GLY A 268 6.01 7.57 16.19
N LYS A 269 6.48 6.91 15.12
CA LYS A 269 6.72 7.51 13.81
C LYS A 269 5.84 6.89 12.74
N PHE A 270 5.41 7.66 11.75
CA PHE A 270 4.71 7.09 10.59
C PHE A 270 5.61 6.14 9.80
N ILE A 271 5.02 5.06 9.31
CA ILE A 271 5.68 4.15 8.39
C ILE A 271 5.52 4.70 6.97
N ARG A 272 6.65 4.81 6.27
CA ARG A 272 6.69 5.05 4.83
C ARG A 272 6.80 3.72 4.11
N ASN A 273 5.97 3.54 3.08
CA ASN A 273 6.04 2.37 2.23
C ASN A 273 7.34 2.40 1.41
N SER A 274 8.24 1.47 1.70
CA SER A 274 9.56 1.32 1.08
C SER A 274 9.58 0.31 -0.06
N ASN A 275 8.48 -0.41 -0.28
CA ASN A 275 8.33 -1.29 -1.42
C ASN A 275 8.10 -0.46 -2.68
N SER A 276 8.74 -0.86 -3.77
CA SER A 276 8.44 -0.34 -5.09
C SER A 276 7.36 -1.18 -5.76
N TYR A 277 6.39 -0.53 -6.37
CA TYR A 277 5.32 -1.17 -7.13
C TYR A 277 5.42 -0.80 -8.62
N TYR A 278 6.65 -0.76 -9.13
CA TYR A 278 6.89 -0.56 -10.56
C TYR A 278 6.41 -1.78 -11.35
N SER A 279 5.94 -1.55 -12.57
CA SER A 279 5.92 -2.61 -13.57
C SER A 279 7.35 -3.05 -13.91
N GLU A 280 7.53 -4.23 -14.48
CA GLU A 280 8.83 -4.80 -14.88
C GLU A 280 9.72 -3.87 -15.73
N ASN A 281 9.09 -3.00 -16.52
CA ASN A 281 9.77 -2.04 -17.36
C ASN A 281 9.87 -0.62 -16.76
N ASN A 282 9.44 -0.43 -15.50
CA ASN A 282 9.37 0.85 -14.78
C ASN A 282 8.53 1.94 -15.47
N ASN A 283 7.60 1.56 -16.35
CA ASN A 283 6.74 2.49 -17.05
C ASN A 283 5.40 2.74 -16.35
N ALA A 284 5.02 1.88 -15.41
CA ALA A 284 3.86 2.06 -14.54
C ALA A 284 4.30 1.96 -13.08
N TYR A 285 3.54 2.63 -12.21
CA TYR A 285 3.69 2.51 -10.76
C TYR A 285 2.31 2.37 -10.14
N THR A 286 2.10 1.28 -9.41
CA THR A 286 0.84 1.03 -8.70
C THR A 286 0.83 1.80 -7.38
N ILE A 287 -0.24 2.56 -7.17
CA ILE A 287 -0.53 3.22 -5.90
C ILE A 287 -1.37 2.25 -5.07
N VAL A 288 -0.92 2.02 -3.85
CA VAL A 288 -1.63 1.20 -2.87
C VAL A 288 -2.22 2.06 -1.76
N ASP A 289 -3.22 1.56 -1.05
CA ASP A 289 -3.68 2.16 0.22
C ASP A 289 -2.73 1.82 1.38
N SER A 290 -3.06 2.28 2.59
CA SER A 290 -2.28 2.01 3.81
C SER A 290 -2.20 0.53 4.19
N LEU A 291 -3.08 -0.31 3.64
CA LEU A 291 -3.11 -1.76 3.83
C LEU A 291 -2.37 -2.51 2.71
N GLY A 292 -1.92 -1.81 1.66
CA GLY A 292 -1.24 -2.42 0.52
C GLY A 292 -2.17 -2.87 -0.61
N ASN A 293 -3.47 -2.55 -0.56
CA ASN A 293 -4.38 -2.86 -1.66
C ASN A 293 -4.15 -1.89 -2.82
N GLU A 294 -4.12 -2.40 -4.07
CA GLU A 294 -4.07 -1.51 -5.25
C GLU A 294 -5.31 -0.61 -5.30
N VAL A 295 -5.09 0.70 -5.44
CA VAL A 295 -6.18 1.69 -5.53
C VAL A 295 -6.11 2.56 -6.77
N ASP A 296 -4.92 2.75 -7.34
CA ASP A 296 -4.73 3.56 -8.55
C ASP A 296 -3.43 3.17 -9.26
N LYS A 297 -3.25 3.58 -10.51
CA LYS A 297 -2.02 3.38 -11.29
C LYS A 297 -1.64 4.66 -12.01
N ILE A 298 -0.36 4.98 -11.95
CA ILE A 298 0.25 6.09 -12.68
C ILE A 298 1.26 5.57 -13.68
N PHE A 299 1.39 6.28 -14.79
CA PHE A 299 2.19 5.86 -15.93
C PHE A 299 3.21 6.93 -16.24
N LYS A 300 4.46 6.49 -16.44
CA LYS A 300 5.58 7.34 -16.77
C LYS A 300 5.27 8.17 -18.02
N GLY A 301 5.52 9.47 -17.96
CA GLY A 301 5.19 10.40 -19.03
C GLY A 301 3.70 10.76 -19.13
N GLY A 302 2.86 10.30 -18.20
CA GLY A 302 1.47 10.74 -18.10
C GLY A 302 1.31 12.16 -17.55
N ALA A 303 0.13 12.73 -17.74
CA ALA A 303 -0.25 14.04 -17.20
C ALA A 303 -1.27 13.91 -16.06
N TYR A 304 -0.97 14.57 -14.95
CA TYR A 304 -1.70 14.46 -13.69
C TYR A 304 -1.91 15.84 -13.05
N VAL A 305 -3.02 16.01 -12.32
CA VAL A 305 -3.35 17.30 -11.66
C VAL A 305 -3.81 17.16 -10.22
N THR A 306 -4.12 15.94 -9.76
CA THR A 306 -4.53 15.71 -8.38
C THR A 306 -3.30 15.65 -7.47
N LEU A 307 -3.42 16.12 -6.23
CA LEU A 307 -2.30 16.09 -5.28
C LEU A 307 -1.81 14.65 -5.09
N GLU A 308 -2.73 13.70 -4.93
CA GLU A 308 -2.40 12.28 -4.77
C GLU A 308 -1.61 11.71 -5.95
N GLN A 309 -2.11 11.87 -7.18
CA GLN A 309 -1.44 11.28 -8.35
C GLN A 309 -0.14 12.00 -8.68
N VAL A 310 -0.06 13.33 -8.48
CA VAL A 310 1.17 14.08 -8.72
C VAL A 310 2.23 13.74 -7.68
N ALA A 311 1.87 13.63 -6.39
CA ALA A 311 2.80 13.23 -5.34
C ALA A 311 3.34 11.81 -5.58
N ALA A 312 2.45 10.85 -5.91
CA ALA A 312 2.84 9.50 -6.28
C ALA A 312 3.74 9.48 -7.52
N TYR A 313 3.43 10.28 -8.55
CA TYR A 313 4.22 10.34 -9.78
C TYR A 313 5.64 10.79 -9.51
N VAL A 314 5.81 11.87 -8.76
CA VAL A 314 7.14 12.40 -8.46
C VAL A 314 7.89 11.49 -7.51
N PHE A 315 7.20 10.87 -6.55
CA PHE A 315 7.79 9.87 -5.67
C PHE A 315 8.26 8.63 -6.43
N ALA A 316 7.50 8.18 -7.43
CA ALA A 316 7.83 7.02 -8.24
C ALA A 316 8.94 7.32 -9.25
N PHE A 317 8.89 8.43 -9.98
CA PHE A 317 9.76 8.64 -11.15
C PHE A 317 10.83 9.72 -10.96
N GLY A 318 10.94 10.33 -9.77
CA GLY A 318 11.92 11.39 -9.49
C GLY A 318 11.82 12.61 -10.41
N SER A 319 10.69 12.76 -11.11
CA SER A 319 10.46 13.72 -12.19
C SER A 319 9.00 14.15 -12.20
N THR A 320 8.68 15.22 -12.93
CA THR A 320 7.32 15.78 -12.93
C THR A 320 6.42 15.18 -14.02
N PRO A 321 5.08 15.19 -13.85
CA PRO A 321 4.13 14.85 -14.90
C PRO A 321 4.31 15.70 -16.17
N SER A 322 3.87 15.19 -17.33
CA SER A 322 4.10 15.83 -18.64
C SER A 322 3.43 17.20 -18.82
N ASN A 323 2.44 17.55 -18.00
CA ASN A 323 1.76 18.84 -17.99
C ASN A 323 2.43 19.90 -17.11
N GLN A 324 3.59 19.59 -16.52
CA GLN A 324 4.38 20.48 -15.68
C GLN A 324 5.51 21.16 -16.47
N VAL A 325 5.72 22.46 -16.28
CA VAL A 325 6.83 23.20 -16.92
C VAL A 325 7.60 24.08 -15.93
N ALA A 326 8.88 24.32 -16.19
CA ALA A 326 9.72 25.16 -15.33
C ALA A 326 9.28 26.63 -15.31
N ASN A 327 8.99 27.22 -16.47
CA ASN A 327 8.73 28.65 -16.59
C ASN A 327 7.35 29.05 -16.04
N THR A 328 7.36 29.77 -14.92
CA THR A 328 6.15 30.30 -14.23
C THR A 328 5.32 31.29 -15.05
N LYS A 329 5.87 31.83 -16.14
CA LYS A 329 5.20 32.79 -17.03
C LYS A 329 4.56 32.12 -18.25
N THR A 330 4.64 30.79 -18.37
CA THR A 330 4.04 30.06 -19.49
C THR A 330 2.54 30.29 -19.54
N LYS A 331 2.02 30.72 -20.69
CA LYS A 331 0.60 31.04 -20.84
C LYS A 331 -0.19 29.79 -21.21
N PRO A 332 -1.25 29.44 -20.46
CA PRO A 332 -2.16 28.34 -20.80
C PRO A 332 -2.74 28.45 -22.21
N SER A 333 -3.10 29.66 -22.65
CA SER A 333 -3.78 29.89 -23.93
C SER A 333 -2.93 29.57 -25.16
N SER A 334 -1.61 29.46 -25.00
CA SER A 334 -0.67 29.16 -26.08
C SER A 334 0.12 27.87 -25.84
N ASN A 335 -0.27 27.08 -24.84
CA ASN A 335 0.33 25.80 -24.50
C ASN A 335 -0.73 24.71 -24.69
N GLY A 336 -0.36 23.57 -25.29
CA GLY A 336 -1.31 22.51 -25.62
C GLY A 336 -2.08 21.97 -24.40
N TRP A 337 -1.47 22.01 -23.20
CA TRP A 337 -2.12 21.57 -21.96
C TRP A 337 -3.27 22.47 -21.48
N GLY A 338 -3.35 23.72 -21.98
CA GLY A 338 -4.44 24.63 -21.67
C GLY A 338 -4.70 24.76 -20.17
N LYS A 339 -5.95 24.48 -19.75
CA LYS A 339 -6.38 24.56 -18.33
C LYS A 339 -5.70 23.53 -17.40
N TYR A 340 -5.05 22.52 -17.96
CA TYR A 340 -4.33 21.51 -17.19
C TYR A 340 -2.83 21.77 -17.09
N LEU A 341 -2.32 22.82 -17.74
CA LEU A 341 -0.94 23.27 -17.55
C LEU A 341 -0.67 23.56 -16.07
N ARG A 342 0.48 23.07 -15.59
CA ARG A 342 1.08 23.38 -14.29
C ARG A 342 2.49 23.94 -14.51
N VAL A 343 2.97 24.74 -13.56
CA VAL A 343 4.23 25.50 -13.74
C VAL A 343 5.09 25.45 -12.48
N ASN A 344 6.29 26.03 -12.57
CA ASN A 344 7.24 26.19 -11.48
C ASN A 344 8.09 24.96 -11.15
N ASP A 345 8.34 24.03 -12.07
CA ASP A 345 9.38 23.01 -11.85
C ASP A 345 10.78 23.67 -11.82
N ASN A 346 11.26 24.02 -10.63
CA ASN A 346 12.51 24.72 -10.43
C ASN A 346 13.17 24.30 -9.12
N TYR A 347 14.47 24.60 -8.99
CA TYR A 347 15.23 24.40 -7.76
C TYR A 347 14.60 25.07 -6.53
N PHE A 348 14.51 24.30 -5.43
CA PHE A 348 14.15 24.74 -4.08
C PHE A 348 15.38 24.71 -3.19
N SER A 349 15.69 25.82 -2.52
CA SER A 349 17.00 26.00 -1.89
C SER A 349 17.26 25.21 -0.62
N ASN A 350 16.22 24.90 0.17
CA ASN A 350 16.34 24.30 1.49
C ASN A 350 17.38 25.00 2.42
N ASP A 351 17.63 26.31 2.21
CA ASP A 351 18.63 27.09 2.95
C ASP A 351 17.95 27.83 4.13
N VAL A 352 17.86 27.14 5.26
CA VAL A 352 17.25 27.67 6.49
C VAL A 352 18.03 28.82 7.14
N LYS A 353 19.28 29.09 6.71
CA LYS A 353 20.00 30.30 7.17
C LYS A 353 19.52 31.54 6.45
N LYS A 354 19.20 31.40 5.16
CA LYS A 354 18.64 32.48 4.34
C LYS A 354 17.12 32.62 4.57
N TYR A 355 16.43 31.51 4.81
CA TYR A 355 14.99 31.43 5.02
C TYR A 355 14.66 30.81 6.39
N PRO A 356 14.84 31.54 7.51
CA PRO A 356 14.72 30.99 8.87
C PRO A 356 13.31 30.56 9.27
N ASN A 357 12.31 30.88 8.44
CA ASN A 357 10.91 30.52 8.65
C ASN A 357 10.54 29.18 7.99
N GLU A 358 11.42 28.62 7.17
CA GLU A 358 11.23 27.32 6.51
C GLU A 358 11.84 26.23 7.39
N PRO A 359 11.14 25.10 7.65
CA PRO A 359 11.77 23.96 8.33
C PRO A 359 12.82 23.31 7.42
N GLU A 360 13.84 22.72 8.03
CA GLU A 360 14.89 22.01 7.30
C GLU A 360 14.37 20.66 6.78
N LEU A 361 14.50 20.43 5.46
CA LEU A 361 14.27 19.13 4.82
C LEU A 361 15.57 18.29 4.83
N PRO A 362 15.51 16.96 4.69
CA PRO A 362 16.69 16.09 4.65
C PRO A 362 17.79 16.58 3.68
N GLN A 363 19.04 16.64 4.12
CA GLN A 363 20.15 17.15 3.27
C GLN A 363 20.86 16.05 2.48
N SER A 364 20.76 14.79 2.92
CA SER A 364 21.47 13.67 2.33
C SER A 364 20.82 12.33 2.65
N ILE A 365 21.09 11.31 1.81
CA ILE A 365 20.76 9.91 2.05
C ILE A 365 22.02 9.04 2.11
N GLN A 366 21.90 7.89 2.76
CA GLN A 366 22.84 6.78 2.59
C GLN A 366 22.37 5.89 1.44
N TYR A 367 23.23 5.72 0.43
CA TYR A 367 22.96 4.85 -0.71
C TYR A 367 24.19 4.02 -1.05
N ASN A 368 24.06 2.69 -0.99
CA ASN A 368 25.16 1.74 -1.25
C ASN A 368 26.47 2.09 -0.49
N GLY A 369 26.34 2.48 0.79
CA GLY A 369 27.46 2.83 1.66
C GLY A 369 28.10 4.20 1.40
N LYS A 370 27.47 5.04 0.58
CA LYS A 370 27.91 6.42 0.28
C LYS A 370 26.87 7.44 0.74
N ILE A 371 27.36 8.59 1.18
CA ILE A 371 26.52 9.77 1.40
C ILE A 371 26.25 10.43 0.05
N VAL A 372 24.98 10.63 -0.27
CA VAL A 372 24.51 11.33 -1.46
C VAL A 372 23.74 12.56 -0.99
N ASN A 373 24.14 13.75 -1.43
CA ASN A 373 23.43 14.99 -1.14
C ASN A 373 22.12 15.04 -1.93
N ILE A 374 21.10 15.64 -1.35
CA ILE A 374 19.79 15.79 -1.98
C ILE A 374 19.68 17.23 -2.47
N ASP A 375 19.41 17.40 -3.77
CA ASP A 375 18.87 18.65 -4.29
C ASP A 375 17.34 18.59 -4.23
N TYR A 376 16.70 19.74 -4.13
CA TYR A 376 15.24 19.80 -4.16
C TYR A 376 14.77 20.62 -5.33
N HIS A 377 13.68 20.17 -5.94
CA HIS A 377 12.86 20.97 -6.83
C HIS A 377 11.51 21.25 -6.16
N GLU A 378 10.87 22.32 -6.57
CA GLU A 378 9.49 22.65 -6.24
C GLU A 378 8.62 22.66 -7.49
N MET A 379 7.30 22.56 -7.33
CA MET A 379 6.33 22.79 -8.39
C MET A 379 4.95 23.20 -7.87
N ASP A 380 4.21 23.95 -8.68
CA ASP A 380 2.83 24.32 -8.36
C ASP A 380 1.88 23.14 -8.63
N ILE A 381 1.15 22.68 -7.61
CA ILE A 381 0.10 21.65 -7.80
C ILE A 381 -1.20 22.24 -8.40
N GLY A 382 -1.39 23.55 -8.24
CA GLY A 382 -2.54 24.27 -8.78
C GLY A 382 -3.86 24.00 -8.07
N THR A 383 -3.87 24.04 -6.73
CA THR A 383 -5.07 23.98 -5.90
C THR A 383 -5.89 25.27 -5.98
N THR A 384 -7.21 25.16 -5.83
CA THR A 384 -8.09 26.33 -5.72
C THR A 384 -8.19 26.74 -4.26
N GLY A 385 -8.02 28.02 -3.96
CA GLY A 385 -8.54 28.57 -2.71
C GLY A 385 -7.61 28.55 -1.49
N THR A 386 -6.30 28.45 -1.67
CA THR A 386 -5.35 28.62 -0.54
C THR A 386 -5.35 30.06 -0.01
N ASP A 387 -5.79 30.27 1.22
CA ASP A 387 -5.86 31.56 1.92
C ASP A 387 -4.80 31.72 3.03
N THR A 388 -3.99 30.68 3.26
CA THR A 388 -3.10 30.56 4.42
C THR A 388 -1.75 31.28 4.27
N GLY A 389 -1.43 31.80 3.08
CA GLY A 389 -0.25 32.63 2.83
C GLY A 389 -0.68 34.04 2.44
N GLY A 390 -0.48 35.02 3.32
CA GLY A 390 -0.90 36.40 3.09
C GLY A 390 -0.49 36.91 1.71
N GLY A 391 -1.47 37.19 0.84
CA GLY A 391 -1.24 37.71 -0.51
C GLY A 391 -1.69 36.81 -1.66
N TYR A 392 -2.06 35.55 -1.41
CA TYR A 392 -2.62 34.68 -2.45
C TYR A 392 -4.14 34.81 -2.58
N PRO A 393 -4.67 35.00 -3.81
CA PRO A 393 -6.10 35.10 -4.01
C PRO A 393 -6.74 33.70 -4.02
N VAL A 394 -7.90 33.57 -3.36
CA VAL A 394 -8.75 32.37 -3.41
C VAL A 394 -9.46 32.32 -4.77
N ARG A 395 -8.79 31.79 -5.80
CA ARG A 395 -9.28 31.70 -7.18
C ARG A 395 -8.92 30.37 -7.81
N VAL A 396 -9.60 30.04 -8.90
CA VAL A 396 -9.23 28.91 -9.77
C VAL A 396 -7.80 29.14 -10.27
N TYR A 397 -6.95 28.15 -10.04
CA TYR A 397 -5.53 28.25 -10.39
C TYR A 397 -5.31 28.47 -11.89
N ASN A 398 -5.95 27.69 -12.76
CA ASN A 398 -5.79 27.79 -14.21
C ASN A 398 -7.15 27.68 -14.91
N ASN A 399 -7.55 28.74 -15.61
CA ASN A 399 -8.82 28.79 -16.35
C ASN A 399 -8.65 28.54 -17.87
N GLY A 400 -7.48 28.10 -18.30
CA GLY A 400 -7.12 27.91 -19.72
C GLY A 400 -6.67 29.18 -20.45
N LYS A 401 -6.76 30.35 -19.82
CA LYS A 401 -6.25 31.63 -20.35
C LYS A 401 -5.10 32.17 -19.50
N THR A 402 -5.24 32.09 -18.18
CA THR A 402 -4.34 32.69 -17.20
C THR A 402 -4.12 31.74 -16.03
N ILE A 403 -2.90 31.73 -15.49
CA ILE A 403 -2.58 31.08 -14.21
C ILE A 403 -2.60 32.13 -13.10
N VAL A 404 -3.34 31.85 -12.04
CA VAL A 404 -3.36 32.57 -10.77
C VAL A 404 -2.76 31.65 -9.72
N ARG A 405 -1.46 31.81 -9.48
CA ARG A 405 -0.70 30.92 -8.57
C ARG A 405 -1.22 31.06 -7.13
N GLY A 406 -1.30 29.94 -6.42
CA GLY A 406 -1.64 29.86 -4.99
C GLY A 406 -0.40 29.71 -4.09
N ALA A 407 -0.60 29.29 -2.84
CA ALA A 407 0.44 29.01 -1.84
C ALA A 407 0.87 27.54 -1.77
N ALA A 408 0.16 26.64 -2.47
CA ALA A 408 0.47 25.23 -2.50
C ALA A 408 1.62 24.85 -3.45
N ARG A 409 2.54 24.01 -2.98
CA ARG A 409 3.64 23.41 -3.77
C ARG A 409 3.91 21.99 -3.30
N ILE A 410 4.41 21.18 -4.23
CA ILE A 410 5.20 20.00 -3.87
C ILE A 410 6.67 20.39 -3.93
N CYS A 411 7.44 20.06 -2.91
CA CYS A 411 8.90 20.06 -2.92
C CYS A 411 9.37 18.61 -2.91
N TYR A 412 10.25 18.23 -3.83
CA TYR A 412 10.66 16.84 -4.00
C TYR A 412 12.16 16.73 -4.21
N SER A 413 12.72 15.62 -3.74
CA SER A 413 14.12 15.28 -3.96
C SER A 413 14.38 15.11 -5.45
N TYR A 414 15.41 15.79 -5.95
CA TYR A 414 15.85 15.75 -7.32
C TYR A 414 17.28 15.24 -7.37
N PHE A 415 17.54 14.33 -8.31
CA PHE A 415 18.88 13.82 -8.57
C PHE A 415 19.13 13.88 -10.08
N GLU A 416 20.22 14.53 -10.50
CA GLU A 416 20.58 14.60 -11.93
C GLU A 416 20.92 13.22 -12.54
N ASN A 417 21.27 12.24 -11.71
CA ASN A 417 21.69 10.91 -12.15
C ASN A 417 20.51 9.93 -12.15
N SER A 418 20.27 9.26 -13.28
CA SER A 418 19.18 8.31 -13.47
C SER A 418 19.27 7.05 -12.61
N GLN A 419 20.41 6.76 -11.98
CA GLN A 419 20.56 5.59 -11.11
C GLN A 419 19.63 5.61 -9.87
N TYR A 420 19.04 6.76 -9.54
CA TYR A 420 18.12 6.93 -8.41
C TYR A 420 16.64 6.95 -8.85
N GLU A 421 16.38 7.13 -10.15
CA GLU A 421 15.06 7.44 -10.71
C GLU A 421 13.99 6.39 -10.40
N ASN A 422 14.39 5.12 -10.25
CA ASN A 422 13.48 4.01 -9.95
C ASN A 422 13.78 3.34 -8.59
N ASP A 423 14.37 4.10 -7.65
CA ASP A 423 14.49 3.65 -6.26
C ASP A 423 13.74 4.60 -5.33
N VAL A 424 12.50 4.22 -5.03
CA VAL A 424 11.60 4.87 -4.08
C VAL A 424 12.23 5.16 -2.71
N ASN A 425 13.25 4.40 -2.31
CA ASN A 425 13.92 4.61 -1.03
C ASN A 425 14.86 5.83 -1.03
N THR A 426 15.18 6.36 -2.20
CA THR A 426 16.00 7.56 -2.38
C THR A 426 15.14 8.83 -2.46
N HIS A 427 13.85 8.69 -2.74
CA HIS A 427 12.96 9.83 -2.95
C HIS A 427 12.30 10.35 -1.67
N PHE A 428 12.13 11.67 -1.63
CA PHE A 428 11.30 12.40 -0.68
C PHE A 428 10.37 13.32 -1.43
N VAL A 429 9.11 13.36 -1.02
CA VAL A 429 8.11 14.27 -1.55
C VAL A 429 7.42 14.94 -0.37
N PHE A 430 7.45 16.27 -0.34
CA PHE A 430 6.86 17.10 0.69
C PHE A 430 5.81 18.01 0.08
N TYR A 431 4.68 18.14 0.76
CA TYR A 431 3.63 19.06 0.37
C TYR A 431 3.54 20.23 1.34
N THR A 432 3.54 21.45 0.80
CA THR A 432 3.21 22.68 1.53
C THR A 432 1.95 23.26 0.92
N TYR A 433 0.98 23.66 1.75
CA TYR A 433 -0.13 24.51 1.28
C TYR A 433 -0.02 25.96 1.75
N ASN A 434 0.89 26.30 2.65
CA ASN A 434 1.06 27.65 3.22
C ASN A 434 2.45 28.25 2.92
N HIS A 435 2.89 28.11 1.66
CA HIS A 435 4.11 28.75 1.15
C HIS A 435 5.37 28.45 1.99
N TYR A 436 5.68 27.16 2.16
CA TYR A 436 6.86 26.61 2.85
C TYR A 436 6.89 26.87 4.36
N SER A 437 5.82 27.43 4.93
CA SER A 437 5.72 27.62 6.39
C SER A 437 5.56 26.29 7.11
N ASP A 438 4.74 25.38 6.56
CA ASP A 438 4.65 23.99 6.99
C ASP A 438 4.78 23.02 5.81
N PHE A 439 5.22 21.81 6.11
CA PHE A 439 5.28 20.69 5.18
C PHE A 439 4.64 19.43 5.78
N GLN A 440 4.27 18.49 4.91
CA GLN A 440 3.93 17.11 5.21
C GLN A 440 4.67 16.20 4.22
N GLU A 441 5.24 15.10 4.70
CA GLU A 441 5.83 14.07 3.84
C GLU A 441 4.74 13.20 3.19
N TYR A 442 4.91 12.85 1.91
CA TYR A 442 4.15 11.78 1.26
C TYR A 442 4.77 10.41 1.60
N LEU A 443 3.97 9.50 2.12
CA LEU A 443 4.39 8.22 2.72
C LEU A 443 4.32 7.03 1.74
N ASN A 444 4.11 7.30 0.44
CA ASN A 444 4.06 6.31 -0.64
C ASN A 444 2.89 5.32 -0.56
N TYR A 445 1.72 5.84 -0.20
CA TYR A 445 0.43 5.18 -0.35
C TYR A 445 -0.67 6.26 -0.42
N PHE A 446 -1.84 5.89 -0.92
CA PHE A 446 -2.97 6.78 -1.13
C PHE A 446 -3.43 7.44 0.18
N ASN A 447 -3.59 8.76 0.18
CA ASN A 447 -3.84 9.59 1.36
C ASN A 447 -2.79 9.44 2.49
N GLY A 448 -1.63 8.88 2.16
CA GLY A 448 -0.51 8.67 3.06
C GLY A 448 0.30 9.93 3.24
N TRP A 449 -0.17 10.82 4.12
CA TRP A 449 0.56 12.04 4.47
C TRP A 449 1.01 12.01 5.93
N GLY A 450 2.28 12.32 6.17
CA GLY A 450 2.84 12.42 7.51
C GLY A 450 2.25 13.56 8.33
N GLU A 451 2.72 13.69 9.58
CA GLU A 451 2.37 14.84 10.39
C GLU A 451 2.89 16.15 9.79
N LYS A 452 2.13 17.23 9.99
CA LYS A 452 2.60 18.57 9.67
C LYS A 452 3.78 18.94 10.55
N PHE A 453 4.76 19.61 9.96
CA PHE A 453 5.87 20.22 10.67
C PHE A 453 6.20 21.56 10.03
N GLY A 454 6.67 22.52 10.82
CA GLY A 454 7.01 23.85 10.34
C GLY A 454 6.71 24.95 11.33
N LEU A 455 6.74 26.18 10.83
CA LEU A 455 6.62 27.40 11.61
C LEU A 455 5.24 27.55 12.25
N GLU A 456 4.17 27.44 11.44
CA GLU A 456 2.81 27.63 11.92
C GLU A 456 2.40 26.48 12.84
N THR A 457 2.81 25.25 12.51
CA THR A 457 2.64 24.07 13.37
C THR A 457 3.27 24.28 14.75
N ALA A 458 4.42 24.97 14.82
CA ALA A 458 5.11 25.30 16.06
C ALA A 458 4.61 26.60 16.74
N GLY A 459 3.57 27.24 16.23
CA GLY A 459 3.00 28.46 16.80
C GLY A 459 3.72 29.76 16.40
N GLY A 460 4.47 29.77 15.30
CA GLY A 460 4.93 30.99 14.63
C GLY A 460 6.27 31.56 15.07
N SER A 461 6.99 30.90 16.00
CA SER A 461 8.26 31.42 16.54
C SER A 461 9.50 30.76 15.95
N THR A 462 9.51 29.44 15.84
CA THR A 462 10.63 28.65 15.30
C THR A 462 10.04 27.40 14.67
N PRO A 463 10.42 27.03 13.43
CA PRO A 463 9.87 25.86 12.78
C PRO A 463 10.13 24.58 13.60
N SER A 464 9.10 23.74 13.75
CA SER A 464 9.30 22.39 14.29
C SER A 464 10.10 21.55 13.30
N PRO A 465 11.00 20.68 13.76
CA PRO A 465 11.83 19.87 12.87
C PRO A 465 10.99 18.82 12.16
N TYR A 466 11.45 18.39 10.98
CA TYR A 466 10.97 17.19 10.32
C TYR A 466 11.33 15.95 11.17
N VAL A 467 10.34 15.09 11.42
CA VAL A 467 10.55 13.76 12.02
C VAL A 467 10.49 12.73 10.90
N GLU A 468 11.63 12.14 10.58
CA GLU A 468 11.74 11.17 9.49
C GLU A 468 10.85 9.94 9.74
N SER A 469 10.07 9.60 8.72
CA SER A 469 9.26 8.39 8.69
C SER A 469 10.14 7.14 8.70
N VAL A 470 9.60 6.05 9.25
CA VAL A 470 10.32 4.77 9.31
C VAL A 470 10.09 4.04 8.00
N LYS A 471 11.16 3.72 7.28
CA LYS A 471 11.09 2.80 6.14
C LYS A 471 10.73 1.41 6.67
N ARG A 472 9.70 0.79 6.10
CA ARG A 472 9.34 -0.60 6.46
C ARG A 472 10.57 -1.50 6.26
N PRO A 473 11.03 -2.25 7.28
CA PRO A 473 12.04 -3.28 7.08
C PRO A 473 11.44 -4.33 6.14
N LEU A 474 12.21 -4.72 5.12
CA LEU A 474 11.90 -5.88 4.27
C LEU A 474 11.75 -7.15 5.10
#